data_AF-A0A031LLJ8-F1
#
_entry.id   AF-A0A031LLJ8-F1
#
_cell.length_a   1.000
_cell.length_b   1.000
_cell.length_c   1.000
_cell.angle_alpha   90.00
_cell.angle_beta   90.00
_cell.angle_gamma   90.00
#
_symmetry.space_group_name_H-M   'P 1'
#
loop_
_entity.id
_entity.type
_entity.pdbx_description
1 polymer ?
#
loop_
_entity_poly.entity_id
_entity_poly.type
_entity_poly.pdbx_seq_one_letter_code
_entity_poly.pdbx_strand_id
1 'polypeptide(L)'
;MDHSRLADIYLKLSSSSEDPVIALSFLLKAIEEMAMHKIVEESGQDIFDNTVQKKIMEKITEDEKLYSGLDRVLTAMFMFLQNENGDNIGTYIESIIKDLSR
;
A
#
# COMPACT_ATOMS: atom_id res chain seq x y z
N MET A 1 3.43 -6.90 -16.69
CA MET A 1 2.71 -5.63 -16.45
C MET A 1 3.67 -4.68 -15.73
N ASP A 2 3.55 -3.36 -15.83
CA ASP A 2 4.46 -2.45 -15.09
C ASP A 2 3.91 -2.15 -13.70
N HIS A 3 4.22 -3.04 -12.76
CA HIS A 3 3.74 -2.98 -11.37
C HIS A 3 4.30 -1.78 -10.61
N SER A 4 5.55 -1.36 -10.88
CA SER A 4 6.13 -0.15 -10.28
C SER A 4 5.33 1.09 -10.67
N ARG A 5 4.98 1.23 -11.95
CA ARG A 5 4.18 2.36 -12.41
C ARG A 5 2.76 2.35 -11.84
N LEU A 6 2.16 1.17 -11.67
CA LEU A 6 0.83 1.05 -11.05
C LEU A 6 0.88 1.48 -9.58
N ALA A 7 1.91 1.08 -8.82
CA ALA A 7 2.13 1.53 -7.46
C ALA A 7 2.18 3.07 -7.37
N ASP A 8 2.96 3.72 -8.24
CA ASP A 8 3.05 5.20 -8.31
C ASP A 8 1.71 5.87 -8.60
N ILE A 9 0.90 5.27 -9.48
CA ILE A 9 -0.44 5.77 -9.80
C ILE A 9 -1.34 5.65 -8.57
N TYR A 10 -1.31 4.53 -7.86
CA TYR A 10 -2.12 4.34 -6.66
C TYR A 10 -1.70 5.29 -5.53
N LEU A 11 -0.40 5.55 -5.34
CA LEU A 11 0.08 6.56 -4.39
C LEU A 11 -0.45 7.96 -4.73
N LYS A 12 -0.47 8.34 -6.02
CA LYS A 12 -1.03 9.63 -6.47
C LYS A 12 -2.55 9.71 -6.31
N LEU A 13 -3.26 8.62 -6.55
CA LEU A 13 -4.70 8.56 -6.34
C LEU A 13 -5.04 8.66 -4.85
N SER A 14 -4.24 8.02 -3.99
CA SER A 14 -4.36 8.16 -2.54
C SER A 14 -4.18 9.61 -2.10
N SER A 15 -3.10 10.28 -2.53
CA SER A 15 -2.83 11.67 -2.15
C SER A 15 -3.87 12.68 -2.65
N SER A 16 -4.60 12.34 -3.71
CA SER A 16 -5.58 13.24 -4.33
C SER A 16 -7.01 12.97 -3.85
N SER A 17 -7.20 11.99 -2.96
CA SER A 17 -8.52 11.60 -2.47
C SER A 17 -8.90 12.39 -1.22
N GLU A 18 -10.08 13.02 -1.26
CA GLU A 18 -10.66 13.70 -0.09
C GLU A 18 -11.33 12.73 0.89
N ASP A 19 -11.63 11.49 0.44
CA ASP A 19 -12.26 10.46 1.25
C ASP A 19 -11.17 9.54 1.86
N PRO A 20 -11.01 9.49 3.20
CA PRO A 20 -9.99 8.66 3.82
C PRO A 20 -10.10 7.17 3.50
N VAL A 21 -11.31 6.63 3.32
CA VAL A 21 -11.51 5.21 2.98
C VAL A 21 -10.97 4.92 1.59
N ILE A 22 -11.25 5.81 0.64
CA ILE A 22 -10.72 5.70 -0.73
C ILE A 22 -9.20 5.87 -0.72
N ALA A 23 -8.68 6.86 0.00
CA ALA A 23 -7.25 7.10 0.13
C ALA A 23 -6.50 5.88 0.69
N LEU A 24 -7.01 5.28 1.76
CA LEU A 24 -6.44 4.08 2.40
C LEU A 24 -6.54 2.85 1.49
N SER A 25 -7.63 2.69 0.76
CA SER A 25 -7.79 1.59 -0.21
C SER A 25 -6.73 1.66 -1.32
N PHE A 26 -6.42 2.87 -1.81
CA PHE A 26 -5.34 3.05 -2.76
C PHE A 26 -3.95 2.80 -2.17
N LEU A 27 -3.73 3.09 -0.87
CA LEU A 27 -2.47 2.71 -0.22
C LEU A 27 -2.27 1.20 -0.14
N LEU A 28 -3.32 0.45 0.21
CA LEU A 28 -3.26 -1.01 0.18
C LEU A 28 -2.92 -1.52 -1.22
N LYS A 29 -3.59 -0.99 -2.25
CA LYS A 29 -3.29 -1.32 -3.64
C LYS A 29 -1.86 -0.97 -4.04
N ALA A 30 -1.34 0.19 -3.64
CA ALA A 30 0.04 0.57 -3.92
C ALA A 30 1.03 -0.44 -3.30
N ILE A 31 0.84 -0.82 -2.04
CA ILE A 31 1.69 -1.80 -1.35
C ILE A 31 1.66 -3.16 -2.05
N GLU A 32 0.48 -3.63 -2.46
CA GLU A 32 0.34 -4.88 -3.23
C GLU A 32 1.10 -4.82 -4.55
N GLU A 33 0.98 -3.73 -5.30
CA GLU A 33 1.71 -3.56 -6.57
C GLU A 33 3.23 -3.45 -6.36
N MET A 34 3.69 -2.81 -5.28
CA MET A 34 5.12 -2.77 -4.93
C MET A 34 5.65 -4.18 -4.59
N ALA A 35 4.88 -4.98 -3.86
CA ALA A 35 5.23 -6.37 -3.58
C ALA A 35 5.27 -7.20 -4.86
N MET A 36 4.28 -7.03 -5.73
CA MET A 36 4.22 -7.72 -7.01
C MET A 36 5.38 -7.35 -7.92
N HIS A 37 5.78 -6.07 -7.95
CA HIS A 37 6.95 -5.62 -8.69
C HIS A 37 8.21 -6.37 -8.24
N LYS A 38 8.46 -6.48 -6.93
CA LYS A 38 9.60 -7.23 -6.38
C LYS A 38 9.55 -8.72 -6.73
N ILE A 39 8.37 -9.34 -6.65
CA ILE A 39 8.20 -10.75 -7.06
C ILE A 39 8.57 -10.95 -8.53
N VAL A 40 8.15 -10.02 -9.40
CA VAL A 40 8.45 -10.06 -10.83
C VAL A 40 9.93 -9.80 -11.09
N GLU A 41 10.56 -8.89 -10.36
CA GLU A 41 12.01 -8.66 -10.46
C GLU A 41 12.83 -9.89 -10.06
N GLU A 42 12.42 -10.60 -9.00
CA GLU A 42 13.11 -11.81 -8.52
C GLU A 42 12.89 -13.03 -9.41
N SER A 43 11.67 -13.23 -9.92
CA SER A 43 11.28 -14.43 -10.67
C SER A 43 11.37 -14.26 -12.20
N GLY A 44 11.39 -13.02 -12.70
CA GLY A 44 11.35 -12.67 -14.11
C GLY A 44 9.99 -12.88 -14.79
N GLN A 45 8.93 -13.23 -14.04
CA GLN A 45 7.60 -13.51 -14.60
C GLN A 45 6.48 -12.97 -13.73
N ASP A 46 5.43 -12.47 -14.38
CA ASP A 46 4.18 -12.18 -13.70
C ASP A 46 3.49 -13.47 -13.24
N ILE A 47 2.98 -13.48 -12.01
CA ILE A 47 2.27 -14.60 -11.40
C ILE A 47 0.80 -14.24 -11.22
N PHE A 48 -0.11 -14.97 -11.87
CA PHE A 48 -1.56 -14.75 -11.77
C PHE A 48 -2.32 -16.04 -11.43
N ASP A 49 -1.75 -16.85 -10.55
CA ASP A 49 -2.37 -18.08 -10.08
C ASP A 49 -3.13 -17.88 -8.75
N ASN A 50 -3.79 -18.92 -8.25
CA ASN A 50 -4.51 -18.89 -6.98
C ASN A 50 -3.61 -18.71 -5.74
N THR A 51 -2.29 -18.73 -5.91
CA THR A 51 -1.30 -18.51 -4.84
C THR A 51 -0.76 -17.08 -4.81
N VAL A 52 -1.09 -16.25 -5.81
CA VAL A 52 -0.53 -14.89 -5.94
C VAL A 52 -0.72 -14.05 -4.68
N GLN A 53 -1.90 -14.10 -4.06
CA GLN A 53 -2.18 -13.34 -2.84
C GLN A 53 -1.31 -13.78 -1.66
N LYS A 54 -1.08 -15.09 -1.53
CA LYS A 54 -0.17 -15.62 -0.50
C LYS A 54 1.27 -15.12 -0.74
N LYS A 55 1.75 -15.17 -1.99
CA LYS A 55 3.10 -14.69 -2.36
C LYS A 55 3.26 -13.19 -2.12
N ILE A 56 2.25 -12.39 -2.45
CA ILE A 56 2.23 -10.96 -2.17
C ILE A 56 2.38 -10.71 -0.66
N MET A 57 1.60 -11.41 0.17
CA MET A 57 1.68 -11.26 1.63
C MET A 57 3.03 -11.72 2.19
N GLU A 58 3.57 -12.84 1.72
CA GLU A 58 4.92 -13.30 2.08
C GLU A 58 5.96 -12.22 1.75
N LYS A 59 5.91 -11.67 0.53
CA LYS A 59 6.82 -10.59 0.12
C LYS A 59 6.67 -9.32 0.96
N ILE A 60 5.44 -8.93 1.31
CA ILE A 60 5.18 -7.80 2.19
C ILE A 60 5.82 -8.03 3.56
N THR A 61 5.70 -9.24 4.12
CA THR A 61 6.27 -9.55 5.45
C THR A 61 7.80 -9.68 5.47
N GLU A 62 8.42 -10.02 4.33
CA GLU A 62 9.88 -10.10 4.18
C GLU A 62 10.54 -8.73 4.00
N ASP A 63 9.83 -7.77 3.42
CA ASP A 63 10.33 -6.42 3.15
C ASP A 63 9.89 -5.45 4.26
N GLU A 64 10.85 -5.00 5.08
CA GLU A 64 10.58 -4.12 6.24
C GLU A 64 9.81 -2.85 5.86
N LYS A 65 10.10 -2.27 4.69
CA LYS A 65 9.43 -1.05 4.22
C LYS A 65 7.97 -1.35 3.86
N LEU A 66 7.70 -2.44 3.15
CA LEU A 66 6.33 -2.83 2.81
C LEU A 66 5.53 -3.23 4.04
N TYR A 67 6.13 -3.99 4.95
CA TYR A 67 5.50 -4.39 6.21
C TYR A 67 5.13 -3.17 7.06
N SER A 68 6.09 -2.25 7.27
CA SER A 68 5.85 -1.01 8.02
C SER A 68 4.79 -0.14 7.34
N GLY A 69 4.80 -0.06 6.01
CA GLY A 69 3.75 0.61 5.23
C GLY A 69 2.38 0.01 5.48
N LEU A 70 2.24 -1.31 5.40
CA LEU A 70 0.98 -2.02 5.63
C LEU A 70 0.48 -1.80 7.06
N ASP A 71 1.34 -1.98 8.06
CA ASP A 71 0.98 -1.81 9.48
C ASP A 71 0.45 -0.40 9.77
N ARG A 72 1.06 0.63 9.17
CA ARG A 72 0.59 2.01 9.32
C ARG A 72 -0.73 2.27 8.61
N VAL A 73 -0.96 1.66 7.44
CA VAL A 73 -2.27 1.75 6.76
C VAL A 73 -3.35 1.09 7.62
N LEU A 74 -3.10 -0.10 8.18
CA LEU A 74 -4.04 -0.78 9.07
C LEU A 74 -4.32 0.04 10.34
N THR A 75 -3.28 0.65 10.91
CA THR A 75 -3.41 1.59 12.04
C THR A 75 -4.30 2.77 11.67
N ALA A 76 -4.09 3.36 10.48
CA ALA A 76 -4.91 4.47 9.99
C ALA A 76 -6.38 4.06 9.80
N MET A 77 -6.64 2.87 9.25
CA MET A 77 -7.99 2.31 9.13
C MET A 77 -8.65 2.14 10.51
N PHE A 78 -7.89 1.65 11.50
CA PHE A 78 -8.38 1.48 12.85
C PHE A 78 -8.73 2.81 13.52
N MET A 79 -7.84 3.81 13.42
CA MET A 79 -8.09 5.17 13.92
C MET A 79 -9.36 5.78 13.30
N PHE A 80 -9.52 5.62 11.98
CA PHE A 80 -10.70 6.08 11.26
C PHE A 80 -11.99 5.41 11.78
N LEU A 81 -11.99 4.09 11.97
CA LEU A 81 -13.14 3.35 12.49
C LEU A 81 -13.50 3.73 13.94
N GLN A 82 -12.52 4.08 14.76
CA GLN A 82 -12.74 4.50 16.14
C GLN A 82 -13.21 5.95 16.27
N ASN A 83 -13.23 6.71 15.16
CA ASN A 83 -13.47 8.15 15.16
C ASN A 83 -12.49 8.92 16.06
N GLU A 84 -11.31 8.33 16.32
CA GLU A 84 -10.22 8.99 17.03
C GLU A 84 -9.50 9.91 16.03
N ASN A 85 -9.67 11.22 16.20
CA ASN A 85 -8.97 12.25 15.42
C ASN A 85 -9.28 12.25 13.92
N GLY A 86 -10.55 12.38 13.53
CA GLY A 86 -10.95 12.62 12.14
C GLY A 86 -10.16 13.76 11.46
N ASP A 87 -9.70 14.75 12.22
CA ASP A 87 -8.90 15.88 11.73
C ASP A 87 -7.41 15.54 11.46
N ASN A 88 -6.87 14.45 11.99
CA ASN A 88 -5.45 14.08 11.84
C ASN A 88 -5.20 12.90 10.88
N ILE A 89 -6.26 12.23 10.39
CA ILE A 89 -6.10 11.05 9.52
C ILE A 89 -5.43 11.40 8.19
N GLY A 90 -5.74 12.57 7.62
CA GLY A 90 -5.14 13.06 6.37
C GLY A 90 -3.63 13.23 6.50
N THR A 91 -3.18 13.94 7.53
CA THR A 91 -1.75 14.11 7.83
C THR A 91 -1.02 12.77 8.03
N TYR A 92 -1.70 11.81 8.67
CA TYR A 92 -1.14 10.48 8.86
C TYR A 92 -1.02 9.72 7.53
N ILE A 93 -2.04 9.77 6.67
CA ILE A 93 -2.03 9.20 5.31
C ILE A 93 -0.88 9.81 4.48
N GLU A 94 -0.72 11.13 4.49
CA GLU A 94 0.37 11.82 3.78
C GLU A 94 1.75 11.34 4.24
N SER A 95 1.91 11.11 5.55
CA SER A 95 3.15 10.58 6.10
C SER A 95 3.47 9.16 5.60
N ILE A 96 2.45 8.32 5.38
CA ILE A 96 2.62 6.97 4.82
C ILE A 96 3.05 7.08 3.36
N ILE A 97 2.39 7.92 2.56
CA ILE A 97 2.70 8.14 1.14
C ILE A 97 4.16 8.57 0.98
N LYS A 98 4.61 9.52 1.79
CA LYS A 98 5.98 10.04 1.74
C LYS A 98 7.03 8.96 1.98
N ASP A 99 6.78 8.05 2.90
CA ASP A 99 7.72 6.98 3.23
C ASP A 99 7.71 5.86 2.19
N LEU A 100 6.54 5.53 1.63
CA LEU A 100 6.44 4.56 0.53
C LEU A 100 7.08 5.06 -0.77
N SER A 101 7.06 6.38 -1.01
CA SER A 101 7.60 7.00 -2.23
C SER A 101 9.13 7.18 -2.25
N ARG A 102 9.83 6.90 -1.14
CA ARG A 102 11.29 7.08 -0.99
C ARG A 102 12.06 5.79 -1.20
#